data_AF-A0A4V3JY31-F1
#
_entry.id   AF-A0A4V3JY31-F1
#
_cell.length_a   1.000
_cell.length_b   1.000
_cell.length_c   1.000
_cell.angle_alpha   90.00
_cell.angle_beta   90.00
_cell.angle_gamma   90.00
#
_symmetry.space_group_name_H-M   'P 1'
#
loop_
_entity.id
_entity.type
_entity.pdbx_description
1 polymer ?
#
loop_
_entity_poly.entity_id
_entity_poly.type
_entity_poly.pdbx_seq_one_letter_code
_entity_poly.pdbx_strand_id
1 'polypeptide(L)'
;MRYKDEERISMVSGDNFSFGKIQLKESYYFSRYNHIWGWGSWRRSWKDYDVNLSDYSSGLESIRSYLTPYEFYYWKNIFDSVKEGKIDTWDHQWTYTNFKLRRMSIMPNVNLVSNLGFGENATHTTVSSSESAFANMKREKLVFPLVHPSKLRINEMFDRFSRDTFLPPRKAFVVRLFSRLRRIFGL
;
A
#
# COMPACT_ATOMS: atom_id res chain seq x y z
N MET A 1 -9.10 -19.07 -13.61
CA MET A 1 -8.72 -17.97 -12.69
C MET A 1 -9.05 -16.64 -13.39
N ARG A 2 -9.98 -15.84 -12.86
CA ARG A 2 -10.67 -14.76 -13.61
C ARG A 2 -9.77 -13.65 -14.18
N TYR A 3 -8.78 -13.21 -13.41
CA TYR A 3 -7.90 -12.08 -13.78
C TYR A 3 -6.53 -12.50 -14.30
N LYS A 4 -6.39 -13.78 -14.70
CA LYS A 4 -5.10 -14.35 -15.10
C LYS A 4 -4.42 -13.55 -16.21
N ASP A 5 -5.20 -13.06 -17.18
CA ASP A 5 -4.67 -12.39 -18.37
C ASP A 5 -5.06 -10.90 -18.41
N GLU A 6 -5.56 -10.35 -17.30
CA GLU A 6 -5.89 -8.93 -17.18
C GLU A 6 -4.65 -8.12 -16.76
N GLU A 7 -4.02 -7.45 -17.72
CA GLU A 7 -2.78 -6.67 -17.54
C GLU A 7 -2.91 -5.49 -16.57
N ARG A 8 -4.14 -4.98 -16.37
CA ARG A 8 -4.41 -3.92 -15.41
C ARG A 8 -4.40 -4.40 -13.95
N ILE A 9 -4.37 -5.72 -13.71
CA ILE A 9 -4.32 -6.30 -12.36
C ILE A 9 -2.94 -6.88 -12.07
N SER A 10 -2.26 -6.32 -11.07
CA SER A 10 -0.89 -6.70 -10.71
C SER A 10 -0.82 -7.77 -9.64
N MET A 11 -1.69 -7.72 -8.63
CA MET A 11 -1.63 -8.62 -7.49
C MET A 11 -2.99 -8.82 -6.82
N VAL A 12 -3.03 -9.82 -5.95
CA VAL A 12 -4.11 -10.11 -5.01
C VAL A 12 -3.52 -10.04 -3.61
N SER A 13 -4.12 -9.26 -2.72
CA SER A 13 -3.75 -9.22 -1.30
C SER A 13 -4.65 -10.13 -0.45
N GLY A 14 -4.19 -10.43 0.77
CA GLY A 14 -4.96 -11.08 1.83
C GLY A 14 -5.43 -10.14 2.92
N ASP A 15 -4.92 -8.91 2.98
CA ASP A 15 -5.23 -7.96 4.05
C ASP A 15 -6.35 -6.97 3.72
N ASN A 16 -7.00 -6.50 4.78
CA ASN A 16 -7.96 -5.40 4.71
C ASN A 16 -7.84 -4.55 5.97
N PHE A 17 -7.39 -3.31 5.79
CA PHE A 17 -7.16 -2.36 6.88
C PHE A 17 -8.35 -1.46 7.20
N SER A 18 -9.55 -1.75 6.69
CA SER A 18 -10.75 -0.96 7.02
C SER A 18 -11.26 -1.20 8.44
N PHE A 19 -10.76 -2.24 9.12
CA PHE A 19 -11.22 -2.67 10.46
C PHE A 19 -12.73 -2.93 10.52
N GLY A 20 -13.32 -3.41 9.42
CA GLY A 20 -14.76 -3.64 9.30
C GLY A 20 -15.60 -2.37 9.23
N LYS A 21 -14.98 -1.18 9.18
CA LYS A 21 -15.69 0.12 9.08
C LYS A 21 -16.31 0.37 7.71
N ILE A 22 -15.83 -0.33 6.68
CA ILE A 22 -16.38 -0.27 5.33
C ILE A 22 -16.75 -1.70 4.92
N GLN A 23 -17.98 -1.89 4.47
CA GLN A 23 -18.49 -3.18 3.99
C GLN A 23 -19.06 -3.00 2.58
N LEU A 24 -18.64 -3.87 1.66
CA LEU A 24 -19.21 -3.97 0.32
C LEU A 24 -20.14 -5.17 0.19
N LYS A 25 -20.96 -5.15 -0.86
CA LYS A 25 -21.70 -6.35 -1.31
C LYS A 25 -20.76 -7.30 -2.05
N GLU A 26 -19.78 -6.75 -2.75
CA GLU A 26 -18.73 -7.49 -3.46
C GLU A 26 -17.77 -8.17 -2.48
N SER A 27 -17.25 -9.34 -2.86
CA SER A 27 -16.30 -10.09 -2.03
C SER A 27 -14.90 -9.46 -2.01
N TYR A 28 -14.59 -8.57 -2.96
CA TYR A 28 -13.31 -7.88 -3.09
C TYR A 28 -13.50 -6.55 -3.84
N TYR A 29 -12.50 -5.69 -3.78
CA TYR A 29 -12.45 -4.42 -4.47
C TYR A 29 -11.10 -4.23 -5.18
N PHE A 30 -11.00 -3.21 -6.03
CA PHE A 30 -9.75 -2.81 -6.65
C PHE A 30 -9.19 -1.56 -5.97
N SER A 31 -7.90 -1.58 -5.71
CA SER A 31 -7.15 -0.53 -5.02
C SER A 31 -5.95 -0.11 -5.85
N ARG A 32 -5.57 1.17 -5.79
CA ARG A 32 -4.28 1.61 -6.34
C ARG A 32 -3.12 1.22 -5.42
N TYR A 33 -3.40 1.11 -4.13
CA TYR A 33 -2.45 0.70 -3.12
C TYR A 33 -2.26 -0.81 -3.12
N ASN A 34 -1.01 -1.20 -2.89
CA ASN A 34 -0.57 -2.57 -2.75
C ASN A 34 -0.31 -2.79 -1.28
N HIS A 35 -1.28 -3.37 -0.58
CA HIS A 35 -1.03 -3.87 0.76
C HIS A 35 -0.50 -5.30 0.61
N ILE A 36 0.57 -5.62 1.33
CA ILE A 36 1.44 -6.77 1.02
C ILE A 36 1.35 -7.90 2.05
N TRP A 37 0.38 -7.90 2.96
CA TRP A 37 0.26 -9.00 3.91
C TRP A 37 -0.52 -10.16 3.29
N GLY A 38 0.17 -11.29 3.12
CA GLY A 38 -0.35 -12.50 2.48
C GLY A 38 -0.85 -12.24 1.05
N TRP A 39 0.05 -11.79 0.19
CA TRP A 39 -0.23 -11.44 -1.19
C TRP A 39 0.27 -12.48 -2.19
N GLY A 40 -0.23 -12.42 -3.41
CA GLY A 40 0.27 -13.14 -4.57
C GLY A 40 0.19 -12.30 -5.83
N SER A 41 1.12 -12.52 -6.75
CA SER A 41 1.14 -11.86 -8.05
C SER A 41 1.43 -12.85 -9.17
N TRP A 42 1.16 -12.43 -10.39
CA TRP A 42 1.46 -13.19 -11.58
C TRP A 42 2.87 -12.87 -12.07
N ARG A 43 3.56 -13.89 -12.61
CA ARG A 43 4.83 -13.73 -13.32
C ARG A 43 4.78 -12.60 -14.36
N ARG A 44 3.66 -12.46 -15.08
CA ARG A 44 3.47 -11.41 -16.10
C ARG A 44 3.56 -9.99 -15.54
N SER A 45 3.20 -9.77 -14.27
CA SER A 45 3.28 -8.45 -13.65
C SER A 45 4.60 -8.28 -12.90
N TRP A 46 5.05 -9.33 -12.22
CA TRP A 46 6.32 -9.30 -11.49
C TRP A 46 7.53 -9.12 -12.40
N LYS A 47 7.45 -9.50 -13.68
CA LYS A 47 8.53 -9.27 -14.66
C LYS A 47 8.89 -7.78 -14.83
N ASP A 48 7.97 -6.86 -14.53
CA ASP A 48 8.18 -5.42 -14.67
C ASP A 48 8.72 -4.79 -13.36
N TYR A 49 8.88 -5.59 -12.30
CA TYR A 49 9.51 -5.15 -11.07
C TYR A 49 10.96 -4.76 -11.31
N ASP A 50 11.33 -3.58 -10.88
CA ASP A 50 12.69 -3.07 -10.93
C ASP A 50 13.12 -2.56 -9.56
N VAL A 51 14.05 -3.27 -8.94
CA VAL A 51 14.58 -2.95 -7.61
C VAL A 51 15.34 -1.63 -7.59
N ASN A 52 15.90 -1.19 -8.72
CA ASN A 52 16.76 -0.01 -8.81
C ASN A 52 16.01 1.27 -9.18
N LEU A 53 14.73 1.15 -9.55
CA LEU A 53 13.93 2.24 -10.09
C LEU A 53 14.71 2.94 -11.23
N SER A 54 15.20 2.17 -12.20
CA SER A 54 16.10 2.62 -13.26
C SER A 54 15.45 3.71 -14.12
N ASP A 55 14.13 3.70 -14.27
CA ASP A 55 13.37 4.69 -15.02
C ASP A 55 12.75 5.79 -14.16
N TYR A 56 13.37 6.10 -13.01
CA TYR A 56 12.83 6.98 -11.97
C TYR A 56 12.22 8.28 -12.51
N SER A 57 13.02 9.04 -13.27
CA SER A 57 12.64 10.37 -13.77
C SER A 57 11.40 10.31 -14.67
N SER A 58 11.38 9.39 -15.65
CA SER A 58 10.24 9.23 -16.55
C SER A 58 9.01 8.65 -15.84
N GLY A 59 9.20 7.70 -14.93
CA GLY A 59 8.06 7.10 -14.22
C GLY A 59 7.44 8.04 -13.19
N LEU A 60 8.20 8.96 -12.59
CA LEU A 60 7.65 9.99 -11.71
C LEU A 60 6.62 10.88 -12.41
N GLU A 61 6.84 11.22 -13.68
CA GLU A 61 5.88 12.01 -14.45
C GLU A 61 4.57 11.25 -14.71
N SER A 62 4.65 9.94 -14.98
CA SER A 62 3.46 9.08 -15.05
C SER A 62 2.70 9.08 -13.72
N ILE A 63 3.41 8.89 -12.60
CA ILE A 63 2.84 8.82 -11.25
C ILE A 63 2.20 10.15 -10.85
N ARG A 64 2.81 11.29 -11.19
CA ARG A 64 2.29 12.64 -10.89
C ARG A 64 0.88 12.83 -11.44
N SER A 65 0.59 12.32 -12.63
CA SER A 65 -0.74 12.41 -13.26
C SER A 65 -1.77 11.46 -12.65
N TYR A 66 -1.33 10.43 -11.92
CA TYR A 66 -2.18 9.36 -11.39
C TYR A 66 -2.63 9.58 -9.94
N LEU A 67 -1.81 10.27 -9.15
CA LEU A 67 -2.04 10.51 -7.73
C LEU A 67 -2.50 11.95 -7.45
N THR A 68 -3.16 12.16 -6.31
CA THR A 68 -3.35 13.54 -5.82
C THR A 68 -1.99 14.18 -5.50
N PRO A 69 -1.86 15.53 -5.50
CA PRO A 69 -0.60 16.18 -5.16
C PRO A 69 -0.03 15.74 -3.80
N TYR A 70 -0.90 15.51 -2.80
CA TYR A 70 -0.48 15.07 -1.48
C TYR A 70 0.10 13.65 -1.49
N GLU A 71 -0.59 12.71 -2.12
CA GLU A 71 -0.08 11.33 -2.28
C GLU A 71 1.22 11.33 -3.08
N PHE A 72 1.28 12.11 -4.16
CA PHE A 72 2.47 12.22 -5.00
C PHE A 72 3.69 12.65 -4.19
N TYR A 73 3.61 13.74 -3.42
CA TYR A 73 4.76 14.20 -2.63
C TYR A 73 5.15 13.22 -1.52
N TYR A 74 4.17 12.57 -0.88
CA TYR A 74 4.46 11.53 0.11
C TYR A 74 5.24 10.36 -0.51
N TRP A 75 4.73 9.80 -1.60
CA TRP A 75 5.36 8.67 -2.27
C TRP A 75 6.68 9.02 -2.93
N LYS A 76 6.79 10.22 -3.52
CA LYS A 76 8.06 10.71 -4.06
C LYS A 76 9.14 10.71 -2.98
N ASN A 77 8.87 11.21 -1.78
CA ASN A 77 9.85 11.22 -0.69
C ASN A 77 10.29 9.80 -0.29
N ILE A 78 9.37 8.83 -0.33
CA ILE A 78 9.70 7.42 -0.10
C ILE A 78 10.60 6.89 -1.22
N PHE A 79 10.24 7.13 -2.48
CA PHE A 79 11.03 6.65 -3.62
C PHE A 79 12.41 7.31 -3.70
N ASP A 80 12.52 8.60 -3.35
CA ASP A 80 13.81 9.29 -3.19
C ASP A 80 14.64 8.57 -2.11
N SER A 81 14.05 8.26 -0.96
CA SER A 81 14.74 7.58 0.15
C SER A 81 15.20 6.16 -0.23
N VAL A 82 14.41 5.43 -1.04
CA VAL A 82 14.80 4.14 -1.60
C VAL A 82 16.00 4.31 -2.55
N LYS A 83 15.98 5.28 -3.46
CA LYS A 83 17.11 5.55 -4.38
C LYS A 83 18.38 5.98 -3.67
N GLU A 84 18.24 6.68 -2.56
CA GLU A 84 19.35 7.09 -1.70
C GLU A 84 19.87 5.96 -0.79
N GLY A 85 19.27 4.76 -0.85
CA GLY A 85 19.66 3.62 -0.01
C GLY A 85 19.30 3.79 1.48
N LYS A 86 18.43 4.75 1.81
CA LYS A 86 18.00 5.02 3.20
C LYS A 86 16.89 4.09 3.67
N ILE A 87 16.18 3.48 2.73
CA ILE A 87 15.15 2.48 2.99
C ILE A 87 15.53 1.21 2.21
N ASP A 88 15.73 0.13 2.94
CA ASP A 88 16.00 -1.20 2.39
C ASP A 88 14.73 -2.06 2.52
N THR A 89 13.88 -1.99 1.48
CA THR A 89 12.68 -2.81 1.33
C THR A 89 12.43 -3.05 -0.16
N TRP A 90 11.54 -3.99 -0.49
CA TRP A 90 11.17 -4.30 -1.89
C TRP A 90 9.79 -3.75 -2.29
N ASP A 91 8.90 -3.53 -1.33
CA ASP A 91 7.48 -3.25 -1.53
C ASP A 91 7.21 -1.81 -2.00
N HIS A 92 8.09 -0.87 -1.66
CA HIS A 92 8.05 0.48 -2.19
C HIS A 92 8.36 0.54 -3.69
N GLN A 93 9.33 -0.24 -4.16
CA GLN A 93 9.65 -0.34 -5.60
C GLN A 93 8.53 -1.03 -6.35
N TRP A 94 7.89 -2.01 -5.72
CA TRP A 94 6.68 -2.62 -6.28
C TRP A 94 5.53 -1.61 -6.37
N THR A 95 5.36 -0.76 -5.36
CA THR A 95 4.38 0.32 -5.39
C THR A 95 4.66 1.36 -6.46
N TYR A 96 5.92 1.77 -6.62
CA TYR A 96 6.35 2.61 -7.73
C TYR A 96 5.97 2.00 -9.08
N THR A 97 6.30 0.73 -9.30
CA THR A 97 6.03 0.00 -10.53
C THR A 97 4.53 -0.01 -10.86
N ASN A 98 3.69 -0.32 -9.86
CA ASN A 98 2.24 -0.35 -10.03
C ASN A 98 1.63 1.03 -10.31
N PHE A 99 2.08 2.08 -9.61
CA PHE A 99 1.60 3.44 -9.89
C PHE A 99 2.00 3.91 -11.28
N LYS A 100 3.26 3.69 -11.67
CA LYS A 100 3.79 4.05 -12.99
C LYS A 100 2.98 3.40 -14.12
N LEU A 101 2.65 2.10 -13.95
CA LEU A 101 1.90 1.31 -14.92
C LEU A 101 0.37 1.40 -14.74
N ARG A 102 -0.11 2.19 -13.77
CA ARG A 102 -1.54 2.33 -13.41
C ARG A 102 -2.24 0.99 -13.17
N ARG A 103 -1.51 0.02 -12.60
CA ARG A 103 -2.03 -1.29 -12.25
C ARG A 103 -2.76 -1.25 -10.90
N MET A 104 -3.73 -2.12 -10.75
CA MET A 104 -4.58 -2.22 -9.56
C MET A 104 -4.33 -3.54 -8.83
N SER A 105 -4.49 -3.48 -7.52
CA SER A 105 -4.50 -4.64 -6.64
C SER A 105 -5.93 -5.10 -6.36
N ILE A 106 -6.14 -6.41 -6.33
CA ILE A 106 -7.36 -7.02 -5.80
C ILE A 106 -7.23 -7.13 -4.29
N MET A 107 -8.17 -6.52 -3.58
CA MET A 107 -8.20 -6.45 -2.13
C MET A 107 -9.46 -7.12 -1.59
N PRO A 108 -9.36 -8.03 -0.61
CA PRO A 108 -10.53 -8.71 -0.08
C PRO A 108 -11.42 -7.73 0.70
N ASN A 109 -12.74 -7.89 0.65
CA ASN A 109 -13.67 -7.06 1.43
C ASN A 109 -13.61 -7.34 2.94
N VAL A 110 -12.95 -8.43 3.34
CA VAL A 110 -12.67 -8.80 4.73
C VAL A 110 -11.19 -9.13 4.88
N ASN A 111 -10.65 -9.07 6.10
CA ASN A 111 -9.25 -9.40 6.34
C ASN A 111 -9.04 -10.93 6.40
N LEU A 112 -8.15 -11.48 5.58
CA LEU A 112 -7.93 -12.94 5.48
C LEU A 112 -6.66 -13.41 6.21
N VAL A 113 -5.78 -12.48 6.57
CA VAL A 113 -4.46 -12.74 7.14
C VAL A 113 -4.30 -12.11 8.51
N SER A 114 -3.37 -12.60 9.32
CA SER A 114 -3.02 -11.96 10.58
C SER A 114 -1.51 -11.81 10.64
N ASN A 115 -1.03 -10.62 10.96
CA ASN A 115 0.39 -10.37 11.12
C ASN A 115 0.78 -10.59 12.59
N LEU A 116 1.55 -11.67 12.82
CA LEU A 116 2.07 -12.06 14.14
C LEU A 116 3.48 -11.51 14.40
N GLY A 117 4.09 -10.82 13.43
CA GLY A 117 5.46 -10.31 13.49
C GLY A 117 5.60 -9.01 14.29
N PHE A 118 4.78 -8.76 15.30
CA PHE A 118 4.87 -7.58 16.18
C PHE A 118 5.45 -7.96 17.54
N GLY A 119 6.21 -7.05 18.15
CA GLY A 119 6.78 -7.21 19.49
C GLY A 119 8.30 -7.10 19.51
N GLU A 120 8.89 -7.23 20.69
CA GLU A 120 10.31 -6.92 20.95
C GLU A 120 11.29 -7.71 20.07
N ASN A 121 10.90 -8.91 19.63
CA ASN A 121 11.72 -9.78 18.77
C ASN A 121 11.49 -9.57 17.26
N ALA A 122 10.65 -8.62 16.86
CA ALA A 122 10.36 -8.34 15.46
C ALA A 122 11.50 -7.59 14.77
N THR A 123 11.76 -7.92 13.51
CA THR A 123 12.82 -7.25 12.71
C THR A 123 12.49 -5.78 12.41
N HIS A 124 11.22 -5.47 12.17
CA HIS A 124 10.79 -4.14 11.70
C HIS A 124 9.65 -3.51 12.51
N THR A 125 8.94 -4.28 13.33
CA THR A 125 7.72 -3.88 14.04
C THR A 125 7.85 -4.14 15.54
N THR A 126 8.87 -3.51 16.15
CA THR A 126 9.27 -3.72 17.56
C THR A 126 8.32 -3.14 18.59
N VAL A 127 7.34 -2.34 18.16
CA VAL A 127 6.21 -1.92 19.02
C VAL A 127 5.47 -3.16 19.53
N SER A 128 4.98 -3.11 20.77
CA SER A 128 4.26 -4.26 21.32
C SER A 128 3.05 -4.59 20.45
N SER A 129 2.78 -5.88 20.29
CA SER A 129 1.58 -6.33 19.58
C SER A 129 0.28 -5.82 20.23
N SER A 130 0.28 -5.53 21.53
CA SER A 130 -0.85 -4.91 22.23
C SER A 130 -1.04 -3.42 21.91
N GLU A 131 -0.02 -2.76 21.38
CA GLU A 131 -0.01 -1.31 21.10
C GLU A 131 -0.31 -0.99 19.64
N SER A 132 -0.20 -1.98 18.74
CA SER A 132 -0.48 -1.80 17.32
C SER A 132 -1.87 -2.32 16.97
N ALA A 133 -2.74 -1.43 16.47
CA ALA A 133 -4.04 -1.82 15.92
C ALA A 133 -3.93 -2.76 14.70
N PHE A 134 -2.75 -2.84 14.08
CA PHE A 134 -2.48 -3.68 12.92
C PHE A 134 -1.91 -5.07 13.28
N ALA A 135 -1.50 -5.27 14.54
CA ALA A 135 -1.04 -6.57 15.01
C ALA A 135 -2.23 -7.51 15.23
N ASN A 136 -2.04 -8.80 14.96
CA ASN A 136 -3.01 -9.85 15.29
C ASN A 136 -4.45 -9.57 14.79
N MET A 137 -4.59 -8.83 13.69
CA MET A 137 -5.90 -8.49 13.13
C MET A 137 -6.73 -9.75 12.91
N LYS A 138 -8.02 -9.66 13.27
CA LYS A 138 -8.97 -10.77 13.14
C LYS A 138 -9.04 -11.22 11.69
N ARG A 139 -8.95 -12.54 11.48
CA ARG A 139 -9.18 -13.18 10.18
C ARG A 139 -10.66 -13.51 10.03
N GLU A 140 -11.14 -13.33 8.83
CA GLU A 140 -12.51 -13.62 8.42
C GLU A 140 -12.51 -14.59 7.23
N LYS A 141 -13.66 -15.21 6.99
CA LYS A 141 -13.83 -16.17 5.90
C LYS A 141 -14.46 -15.47 4.69
N LEU A 142 -13.98 -15.80 3.49
CA LEU A 142 -14.73 -15.49 2.27
C LEU A 142 -15.98 -16.35 2.18
N VAL A 143 -17.07 -15.74 1.76
CA VAL A 143 -18.31 -16.45 1.41
C VAL A 143 -18.29 -16.75 -0.09
N PHE A 144 -18.61 -17.98 -0.44
CA PHE A 144 -18.68 -18.45 -1.83
C PHE A 144 -20.14 -18.71 -2.24
N PRO A 145 -20.50 -18.52 -3.54
CA PRO A 145 -19.63 -18.04 -4.62
C PRO A 145 -19.21 -16.57 -4.44
N LEU A 146 -18.06 -16.20 -4.99
CA LEU A 146 -17.57 -14.82 -4.90
C LEU A 146 -18.52 -13.86 -5.63
N VAL A 147 -18.81 -12.73 -5.01
CA VAL A 147 -19.53 -11.61 -5.62
C VAL A 147 -18.50 -10.68 -6.27
N HIS A 148 -18.48 -10.65 -7.59
CA HIS A 148 -17.50 -9.88 -8.37
C HIS A 148 -17.95 -8.43 -8.57
N PRO A 149 -17.07 -7.43 -8.43
CA PRO A 149 -17.35 -6.08 -8.90
C PRO A 149 -17.66 -6.08 -10.40
N SER A 150 -18.70 -5.34 -10.78
CA SER A 150 -19.17 -5.23 -12.17
C SER A 150 -18.22 -4.43 -13.07
N LYS A 151 -17.34 -3.61 -12.49
CA LYS A 151 -16.40 -2.75 -13.21
C LYS A 151 -14.99 -2.90 -12.66
N LEU A 152 -14.02 -2.90 -13.57
CA LEU A 152 -12.60 -2.84 -13.23
C LEU A 152 -12.21 -1.39 -12.91
N ARG A 153 -12.57 -0.92 -11.72
CA ARG A 153 -12.31 0.45 -11.27
C ARG A 153 -11.91 0.48 -9.81
N ILE A 154 -10.98 1.37 -9.48
CA ILE A 154 -10.61 1.72 -8.12
C ILE A 154 -11.84 2.02 -7.26
N ASN A 155 -11.85 1.47 -6.04
CA ASN A 155 -12.78 1.85 -5.00
C ASN A 155 -12.22 3.04 -4.21
N GLU A 156 -12.63 4.25 -4.60
CA GLU A 156 -12.16 5.50 -3.99
C GLU A 156 -12.43 5.61 -2.49
N MET A 157 -13.44 4.91 -1.96
CA MET A 157 -13.73 4.92 -0.53
C MET A 157 -12.66 4.16 0.26
N PHE A 158 -12.28 2.96 -0.21
CA PHE A 158 -11.21 2.17 0.41
C PHE A 158 -9.83 2.79 0.21
N ASP A 159 -9.56 3.38 -0.96
CA ASP A 159 -8.30 4.08 -1.21
C ASP A 159 -8.17 5.31 -0.32
N ARG A 160 -9.25 6.08 -0.14
CA ARG A 160 -9.29 7.20 0.81
C ARG A 160 -9.03 6.72 2.24
N PHE A 161 -9.68 5.65 2.66
CA PHE A 161 -9.47 5.09 4.00
C PHE A 161 -8.02 4.64 4.19
N SER A 162 -7.46 3.92 3.22
CA SER A 162 -6.05 3.48 3.24
C SER A 162 -5.12 4.68 3.32
N ARG A 163 -5.36 5.71 2.51
CA ARG A 163 -4.58 6.94 2.54
C ARG A 163 -4.62 7.59 3.92
N ASP A 164 -5.81 7.79 4.49
CA ASP A 164 -5.96 8.47 5.77
C ASP A 164 -5.42 7.63 6.94
N THR A 165 -5.28 6.31 6.75
CA THR A 165 -4.70 5.37 7.72
C THR A 165 -3.16 5.35 7.67
N PHE A 166 -2.57 5.34 6.46
CA PHE A 166 -1.14 5.09 6.28
C PHE A 166 -0.32 6.34 5.91
N LEU A 167 -0.94 7.36 5.31
CA LEU A 167 -0.27 8.61 5.01
C LEU A 167 -0.47 9.57 6.19
N PRO A 168 0.61 10.07 6.82
CA PRO A 168 0.51 10.93 7.99
C PRO A 168 -0.19 12.24 7.63
N PRO A 169 -1.11 12.75 8.45
CA PRO A 169 -1.87 13.96 8.14
C PRO A 169 -0.92 15.11 7.81
N ARG A 170 -1.29 15.99 6.86
CA ARG A 170 -0.42 17.10 6.37
C ARG A 170 0.26 17.89 7.51
N LYS A 171 -0.42 18.06 8.65
CA LYS A 171 0.12 18.74 9.85
C LYS A 171 1.26 17.98 10.54
N ALA A 172 1.26 16.65 10.55
CA ALA A 172 2.34 15.84 11.13
C ALA A 172 3.64 15.96 10.34
N PHE A 173 3.56 16.19 9.02
CA PHE A 173 4.72 16.46 8.18
C PHE A 173 5.37 17.82 8.52
N VAL A 174 4.55 18.85 8.72
CA VAL A 174 4.98 20.18 9.17
C VAL A 174 5.58 20.12 10.57
N VAL A 175 4.93 19.44 11.52
CA VAL A 175 5.47 19.27 12.90
C VAL A 175 6.77 18.48 12.92
N ARG A 176 6.93 17.44 12.08
CA ARG A 176 8.20 16.70 11.95
C ARG A 176 9.31 17.54 11.31
N LEU A 177 8.98 18.43 10.36
CA LEU A 177 9.94 19.36 9.77
C LEU A 177 10.39 20.43 10.79
N PHE A 178 9.45 21.02 11.54
CA PHE A 178 9.75 22.02 12.58
C PHE A 178 10.53 21.43 13.76
N SER A 179 10.19 20.23 14.23
CA SER A 179 10.95 19.56 15.30
C SER A 179 12.38 19.18 14.87
N ARG A 180 12.58 18.83 13.59
CA ARG A 180 13.91 18.55 13.03
C ARG A 180 14.74 19.84 12.86
N LEU A 181 14.11 20.97 12.52
CA LEU A 181 14.76 22.28 12.46
C LEU A 181 15.11 22.83 13.85
N ARG A 182 14.22 22.72 14.84
CA ARG A 182 14.51 23.07 16.25
C ARG A 182 15.73 22.32 16.80
N ARG A 183 15.87 21.04 16.43
CA ARG A 183 17.04 20.22 16.81
C ARG A 183 18.35 20.62 16.12
N ILE A 184 18.29 21.23 14.94
CA ILE A 184 19.47 21.72 14.20
C ILE A 184 19.85 23.15 14.64
N PHE A 185 18.87 23.98 15.00
CA PHE A 185 19.05 25.39 15.36
C PHE A 185 18.96 25.69 16.86
N GLY A 186 18.80 24.68 17.72
CA GLY A 186 18.84 24.83 19.18
C GLY A 186 17.77 25.78 19.77
N LEU A 187 16.55 25.76 19.22
CA LEU A 187 15.37 26.48 19.74
C LEU A 187 14.36 25.52 20.37
#